data_AF-A0A9W5P2N3-F1
#
_entry.id   AF-A0A9W5P2N3-F1
#
_cell.length_a   1.000
_cell.length_b   1.000
_cell.length_c   1.000
_cell.angle_alpha   90.00
_cell.angle_beta   90.00
_cell.angle_gamma   90.00
#
_symmetry.space_group_name_H-M   'P 1'
#
loop_
_entity.id
_entity.type
_entity.pdbx_description
1 polymer ?
#
loop_
_entity_poly.entity_id
_entity_poly.type
_entity_poly.pdbx_seq_one_letter_code
_entity_poly.pdbx_strand_id
1 'polypeptide(L)'
;MNKKKKIQRSVLTFPLLFSLGVSSFPLTTTIHADTREEQSAEKKLVSLTERTSLFFEYLQQGKYAEALQLTSTAFQSKFTATTLQNWWTQSGWSGIKSMGTPVIKERNLVHQTVEIPAATEGTTIPLLLKFTPGGKVDEIGERPPEESYTIPHPIYNQPDSYQEREIVIGNSTYPLPATLTVPKHQRGEKVPVVVLVHGAGIHDRDATYLGTKILRDLAVGLSSNGIAVLRYEKRTLEHALKMSAEPVTLDRDTTDDAIYAAKSAAQQEGIDPNNIFILGHSQGAGTMPRILSKAPSSLVRGSILLAPPARPLTDIAINQYQYLGKPQEEIDELKRQVAFI
;
A
#
# COMPACT_ATOMS: atom_id res chain seq x y z
N MET A 1 -19.05 49.72 10.81
CA MET A 1 -19.90 48.51 11.03
C MET A 1 -19.41 47.40 10.11
N ASN A 2 -18.66 46.46 10.66
CA ASN A 2 -18.00 45.35 9.96
C ASN A 2 -19.02 44.24 9.64
N LYS A 3 -19.20 43.88 8.37
CA LYS A 3 -19.87 42.61 7.99
C LYS A 3 -18.83 41.66 7.41
N LYS A 4 -18.37 40.74 8.26
CA LYS A 4 -17.53 39.59 7.91
C LYS A 4 -18.24 38.73 6.86
N LYS A 5 -17.66 38.61 5.67
CA LYS A 5 -17.98 37.52 4.73
C LYS A 5 -17.49 36.21 5.35
N LYS A 6 -18.41 35.29 5.67
CA LYS A 6 -18.09 33.89 5.94
C LYS A 6 -17.59 33.28 4.63
N ILE A 7 -16.29 33.04 4.54
CA ILE A 7 -15.68 32.26 3.47
C ILE A 7 -15.94 30.78 3.81
N GLN A 8 -16.68 30.08 2.96
CA GLN A 8 -16.78 28.63 2.98
C GLN A 8 -15.37 28.05 2.86
N ARG A 9 -14.97 27.20 3.82
CA ARG A 9 -13.78 26.38 3.70
C ARG A 9 -14.04 25.38 2.57
N SER A 10 -13.55 25.69 1.36
CA SER A 10 -13.46 24.73 0.28
C SER A 10 -12.54 23.61 0.75
N VAL A 11 -13.06 22.40 0.69
CA VAL A 11 -12.32 21.15 0.91
C VAL A 11 -11.13 21.19 -0.05
N LEU A 12 -9.90 21.17 0.50
CA LEU A 12 -8.69 20.97 -0.28
C LEU A 12 -8.92 19.73 -1.13
N THR A 13 -8.89 19.90 -2.45
CA THR A 13 -8.80 18.79 -3.37
C THR A 13 -7.59 17.94 -2.98
N PHE A 14 -7.71 16.64 -3.25
CA PHE A 14 -6.85 15.57 -2.79
C PHE A 14 -5.68 15.20 -3.76
N PRO A 15 -5.19 15.99 -4.76
CA PRO A 15 -4.40 15.40 -5.85
C PRO A 15 -2.91 15.23 -5.51
N LEU A 16 -2.43 15.73 -4.37
CA LEU A 16 -1.00 15.73 -4.05
C LEU A 16 -0.44 14.33 -3.71
N LEU A 17 -1.30 13.34 -3.49
CA LEU A 17 -0.91 11.97 -3.16
C LEU A 17 -0.95 10.99 -4.35
N PHE A 18 -1.55 11.35 -5.48
CA PHE A 18 -1.88 10.38 -6.55
C PHE A 18 -0.93 10.39 -7.77
N SER A 19 -0.01 11.33 -7.89
CA SER A 19 0.79 11.48 -9.14
C SER A 19 2.18 10.85 -9.12
N LEU A 20 2.52 10.06 -8.09
CA LEU A 20 3.81 9.35 -8.03
C LEU A 20 3.63 7.90 -7.53
N GLY A 21 3.64 6.97 -8.48
CA GLY A 21 3.89 5.54 -8.25
C GLY A 21 2.71 4.64 -8.58
N VAL A 22 2.65 4.19 -9.83
CA VAL A 22 1.85 3.03 -10.24
C VAL A 22 2.81 1.99 -10.77
N SER A 23 2.73 0.78 -10.24
CA SER A 23 3.48 -0.38 -10.71
C SER A 23 2.80 -1.66 -10.23
N SER A 24 2.73 -2.66 -11.12
CA SER A 24 2.04 -3.93 -10.92
C SER A 24 3.06 -5.08 -10.92
N PHE A 25 2.79 -6.15 -10.16
CA PHE A 25 3.56 -7.40 -10.14
C PHE A 25 2.84 -8.51 -10.93
N PRO A 26 3.58 -9.43 -11.56
CA PRO A 26 3.07 -10.76 -11.91
C PRO A 26 3.51 -11.78 -10.84
N LEU A 27 2.59 -12.64 -10.38
CA LEU A 27 2.97 -13.92 -9.77
C LEU A 27 2.01 -15.02 -10.22
N THR A 28 2.53 -15.92 -11.06
CA THR A 28 2.00 -17.25 -11.28
C THR A 28 2.52 -18.19 -10.20
N THR A 29 1.62 -18.87 -9.48
CA THR A 29 1.95 -20.13 -8.78
C THR A 29 0.80 -21.11 -8.94
N THR A 30 1.10 -22.25 -9.55
CA THR A 30 0.22 -23.41 -9.71
C THR A 30 0.48 -24.36 -8.54
N ILE A 31 -0.56 -24.83 -7.84
CA ILE A 31 -0.45 -25.99 -6.93
C ILE A 31 -1.65 -26.92 -7.17
N HIS A 32 -1.32 -28.22 -7.24
CA HIS A 32 -2.13 -29.38 -7.59
C HIS A 32 -3.37 -29.62 -6.72
N ALA A 33 -4.38 -30.24 -7.35
CA ALA A 33 -5.62 -30.74 -6.78
C ALA A 33 -5.48 -32.17 -6.21
N ASP A 34 -6.21 -32.46 -5.12
CA ASP A 34 -7.22 -33.53 -4.86
C ASP A 34 -7.35 -33.69 -3.33
N THR A 35 -8.48 -33.98 -2.66
CA THR A 35 -9.52 -34.98 -2.91
C THR A 35 -10.82 -34.58 -2.16
N ARG A 36 -11.96 -35.06 -2.66
CA ARG A 36 -13.31 -34.88 -2.09
C ARG A 36 -13.54 -35.75 -0.85
N GLU A 37 -14.26 -35.20 0.13
CA GLU A 37 -15.25 -35.93 0.93
C GLU A 37 -16.48 -35.03 1.15
N GLU A 38 -17.65 -35.65 1.17
CA GLU A 38 -18.96 -35.06 0.97
C GLU A 38 -19.75 -34.98 2.29
N GLN A 39 -20.68 -34.02 2.35
CA GLN A 39 -21.84 -33.87 3.24
C GLN A 39 -21.74 -33.01 4.51
N SER A 40 -22.38 -31.83 4.44
CA SER A 40 -23.61 -31.50 5.17
C SER A 40 -24.16 -30.20 4.58
N ALA A 41 -25.45 -29.88 4.77
CA ALA A 41 -26.14 -28.72 4.19
C ALA A 41 -25.51 -27.39 4.65
N GLU A 42 -24.40 -27.01 4.03
CA GLU A 42 -23.66 -25.78 4.25
C GLU A 42 -24.47 -24.65 3.62
N LYS A 43 -24.75 -23.59 4.39
CA LYS A 43 -25.15 -22.30 3.83
C LYS A 43 -24.13 -21.98 2.73
N LYS A 44 -24.50 -22.13 1.45
CA LYS A 44 -23.61 -21.98 0.30
C LYS A 44 -22.73 -20.75 0.54
N LEU A 45 -21.44 -20.97 0.82
CA LEU A 45 -20.54 -19.88 1.13
C LEU A 45 -20.48 -19.00 -0.12
N VAL A 46 -21.05 -17.79 -0.02
CA VAL A 46 -21.05 -16.84 -1.13
C VAL A 46 -19.59 -16.56 -1.49
N SER A 47 -19.22 -16.91 -2.72
CA SER A 47 -17.87 -16.73 -3.27
C SER A 47 -17.47 -15.25 -3.27
N LEU A 48 -16.16 -14.98 -3.32
CA LEU A 48 -15.67 -13.59 -3.37
C LEU A 48 -16.18 -12.85 -4.62
N THR A 49 -16.35 -13.56 -5.73
CA THR A 49 -16.92 -13.03 -6.98
C THR A 49 -18.41 -12.69 -6.81
N GLU A 50 -19.24 -13.60 -6.28
CA GLU A 50 -20.66 -13.30 -5.98
C GLU A 50 -20.79 -12.13 -4.99
N ARG A 51 -19.94 -12.07 -3.96
CA ARG A 51 -19.93 -10.97 -2.98
C ARG A 51 -19.51 -9.65 -3.60
N THR A 52 -18.61 -9.67 -4.58
CA THR A 52 -18.18 -8.48 -5.33
C THR A 52 -19.34 -7.90 -6.12
N SER A 53 -20.05 -8.74 -6.88
CA SER A 53 -21.25 -8.31 -7.60
C SER A 53 -22.29 -7.73 -6.65
N LEU A 54 -22.59 -8.41 -5.54
CA LEU A 54 -23.57 -7.97 -4.56
C LEU A 54 -23.19 -6.63 -3.90
N PHE A 55 -21.92 -6.44 -3.56
CA PHE A 55 -21.45 -5.21 -2.93
C PHE A 55 -21.67 -4.00 -3.84
N PHE A 56 -21.25 -4.09 -5.11
CA PHE A 56 -21.46 -2.99 -6.07
C PHE A 56 -22.94 -2.81 -6.43
N GLU A 57 -23.73 -3.88 -6.51
CA GLU A 57 -25.18 -3.79 -6.70
C GLU A 57 -25.82 -2.97 -5.57
N TYR A 58 -25.43 -3.19 -4.31
CA TYR A 58 -25.91 -2.39 -3.19
C TYR A 58 -25.51 -0.92 -3.29
N LEU A 59 -24.29 -0.61 -3.71
CA LEU A 59 -23.88 0.79 -3.92
C LEU A 59 -24.71 1.46 -5.03
N GLN A 60 -24.96 0.76 -6.14
CA GLN A 60 -25.78 1.27 -7.25
C GLN A 60 -27.24 1.49 -6.84
N GLN A 61 -27.78 0.65 -5.96
CA GLN A 61 -29.16 0.77 -5.45
C GLN A 61 -29.30 1.72 -4.25
N GLY A 62 -28.21 2.34 -3.79
CA GLY A 62 -28.22 3.21 -2.60
C GLY A 62 -28.37 2.47 -1.26
N LYS A 63 -28.16 1.16 -1.24
CA LYS A 63 -28.25 0.26 -0.07
C LYS A 63 -26.93 0.22 0.70
N TYR A 64 -26.47 1.39 1.17
CA TYR A 64 -25.15 1.53 1.79
C TYR A 64 -25.02 0.81 3.14
N ALA A 65 -26.11 0.66 3.89
CA ALA A 65 -26.10 -0.05 5.17
C ALA A 65 -25.89 -1.56 4.94
N GLU A 66 -26.51 -2.12 3.91
CA GLU A 66 -26.37 -3.51 3.48
C GLU A 66 -24.98 -3.77 2.89
N ALA A 67 -24.44 -2.83 2.09
CA ALA A 67 -23.06 -2.88 1.62
C ALA A 67 -22.06 -2.99 2.78
N LEU A 68 -22.24 -2.18 3.84
CA LEU A 68 -21.37 -2.23 5.02
C LEU A 68 -21.42 -3.55 5.78
N GLN A 69 -22.53 -4.30 5.73
CA GLN A 69 -22.58 -5.62 6.37
C GLN A 69 -21.63 -6.64 5.70
N LEU A 70 -21.24 -6.39 4.45
CA LEU A 70 -20.28 -7.20 3.71
C LEU A 70 -18.82 -6.85 4.02
N THR A 71 -18.57 -5.72 4.69
CA THR A 71 -17.21 -5.21 4.94
C THR A 71 -16.62 -5.70 6.26
N SER A 72 -15.32 -5.51 6.43
CA SER A 72 -14.59 -5.84 7.65
C SER A 72 -14.87 -4.84 8.77
N THR A 73 -14.55 -5.22 10.01
CA THR A 73 -14.57 -4.29 11.15
C THR A 73 -13.60 -3.12 10.96
N ALA A 74 -12.43 -3.36 10.35
CA ALA A 74 -11.45 -2.31 10.06
C ALA A 74 -12.02 -1.26 9.08
N PHE A 75 -12.71 -1.71 8.02
CA PHE A 75 -13.40 -0.82 7.09
C PHE A 75 -14.52 -0.03 7.78
N GLN A 76 -15.36 -0.71 8.58
CA GLN A 76 -16.45 -0.06 9.32
C GLN A 76 -15.95 0.96 10.37
N SER A 77 -14.72 0.82 10.85
CA SER A 77 -14.10 1.81 11.74
C SER A 77 -13.81 3.15 11.04
N LYS A 78 -13.81 3.16 9.71
CA LYS A 78 -13.55 4.35 8.86
C LYS A 78 -14.78 4.80 8.09
N PHE A 79 -15.69 3.87 7.76
CA PHE A 79 -16.87 4.15 6.95
C PHE A 79 -18.18 3.81 7.68
N THR A 80 -19.04 4.83 7.77
CA THR A 80 -20.47 4.72 8.00
C THR A 80 -21.24 4.69 6.68
N ALA A 81 -22.54 4.38 6.70
CA ALA A 81 -23.36 4.34 5.50
C ALA A 81 -23.35 5.70 4.78
N THR A 82 -23.41 6.79 5.54
CA THR A 82 -23.36 8.16 5.03
C THR A 82 -22.00 8.50 4.41
N THR A 83 -20.89 8.13 5.05
CA THR A 83 -19.56 8.43 4.49
C THR A 83 -19.27 7.56 3.26
N LEU A 84 -19.76 6.32 3.24
CA LEU A 84 -19.67 5.44 2.06
C LEU A 84 -20.49 5.99 0.89
N GLN A 85 -21.71 6.47 1.15
CA GLN A 85 -22.53 7.16 0.16
C GLN A 85 -21.84 8.40 -0.42
N ASN A 86 -21.30 9.25 0.46
CA ASN A 86 -20.62 10.47 0.05
C ASN A 86 -19.41 10.15 -0.82
N TRP A 87 -18.59 9.19 -0.41
CA TRP A 87 -17.45 8.74 -1.19
C TRP A 87 -17.87 8.17 -2.55
N TRP A 88 -18.86 7.27 -2.58
CA TRP A 88 -19.36 6.66 -3.82
C TRP A 88 -19.85 7.73 -4.80
N THR A 89 -20.57 8.73 -4.30
CA THR A 89 -21.08 9.84 -5.13
C THR A 89 -19.95 10.73 -5.66
N GLN A 90 -18.92 10.99 -4.84
CA GLN A 90 -17.80 11.87 -5.20
C GLN A 90 -16.74 11.20 -6.07
N SER A 91 -16.65 9.86 -6.04
CA SER A 91 -15.70 9.08 -6.86
C SER A 91 -15.95 9.21 -8.37
N GLY A 92 -17.14 9.68 -8.78
CA GLY A 92 -17.59 9.65 -10.17
C GLY A 92 -18.11 8.28 -10.62
N TRP A 93 -18.03 7.25 -9.77
CA TRP A 93 -18.49 5.89 -10.07
C TRP A 93 -20.00 5.70 -9.94
N SER A 94 -20.72 6.68 -9.39
CA SER A 94 -22.19 6.70 -9.42
C SER A 94 -22.77 6.69 -10.85
N GLY A 95 -21.98 7.05 -11.86
CA GLY A 95 -22.34 7.02 -13.29
C GLY A 95 -22.09 5.69 -14.01
N ILE A 96 -21.68 4.62 -13.31
CA ILE A 96 -21.45 3.30 -13.92
C ILE A 96 -22.77 2.74 -14.46
N LYS A 97 -22.77 2.38 -15.76
CA LYS A 97 -23.94 1.90 -16.49
C LYS A 97 -24.15 0.39 -16.33
N SER A 98 -23.07 -0.37 -16.26
CA SER A 98 -23.11 -1.82 -16.04
C SER A 98 -21.83 -2.36 -15.43
N MET A 99 -21.95 -3.49 -14.74
CA MET A 99 -20.83 -4.24 -14.16
C MET A 99 -20.67 -5.55 -14.95
N GLY A 100 -19.44 -5.93 -15.28
CA GLY A 100 -19.16 -7.22 -15.92
C GLY A 100 -18.89 -8.34 -14.91
N THR A 101 -18.16 -9.36 -15.34
CA THR A 101 -17.90 -10.54 -14.51
C THR A 101 -16.69 -10.31 -13.59
N PRO A 102 -16.85 -10.47 -12.27
CA PRO A 102 -15.72 -10.37 -11.34
C PRO A 102 -14.74 -11.54 -11.47
N VAL A 103 -13.45 -11.25 -11.35
CA VAL A 103 -12.34 -12.22 -11.48
C VAL A 103 -11.35 -12.02 -10.33
N ILE A 104 -10.96 -13.10 -9.67
CA ILE A 104 -9.89 -13.07 -8.66
C ILE A 104 -8.56 -12.86 -9.39
N LYS A 105 -7.79 -11.85 -8.97
CA LYS A 105 -6.54 -11.46 -9.66
C LYS A 105 -5.30 -11.72 -8.84
N GLU A 106 -5.32 -11.31 -7.58
CA GLU A 106 -4.12 -11.25 -6.74
C GLU A 106 -4.45 -11.76 -5.34
N ARG A 107 -3.42 -12.28 -4.67
CA ARG A 107 -3.49 -12.67 -3.26
C ARG A 107 -2.16 -12.37 -2.59
N ASN A 108 -2.24 -11.74 -1.43
CA ASN A 108 -1.15 -11.63 -0.47
C ASN A 108 -1.63 -12.16 0.89
N LEU A 109 -0.82 -12.02 1.95
CA LEU A 109 -1.20 -12.49 3.30
C LEU A 109 -2.31 -11.66 3.97
N VAL A 110 -2.55 -10.44 3.49
CA VAL A 110 -3.54 -9.51 4.03
C VAL A 110 -4.84 -9.56 3.25
N HIS A 111 -4.76 -9.60 1.91
CA HIS A 111 -5.91 -9.47 1.03
C HIS A 111 -5.94 -10.50 -0.11
N GLN A 112 -7.17 -10.85 -0.50
CA GLN A 112 -7.49 -11.41 -1.81
C GLN A 112 -8.20 -10.34 -2.63
N THR A 113 -7.69 -10.05 -3.84
CA THR A 113 -8.20 -8.97 -4.68
C THR A 113 -9.08 -9.55 -5.80
N VAL A 114 -10.30 -9.04 -5.90
CA VAL A 114 -11.23 -9.32 -7.00
C VAL A 114 -11.37 -8.06 -7.84
N GLU A 115 -11.18 -8.19 -9.14
CA GLU A 115 -11.44 -7.15 -10.12
C GLU A 115 -12.79 -7.36 -10.77
N ILE A 116 -13.53 -6.28 -11.02
CA ILE A 116 -14.75 -6.28 -11.79
C ILE A 116 -14.74 -5.11 -12.79
N PRO A 117 -14.92 -5.36 -14.10
CA PRO A 117 -14.98 -4.30 -15.08
C PRO A 117 -16.29 -3.51 -14.92
N ALA A 118 -16.21 -2.19 -14.84
CA ALA A 118 -17.34 -1.28 -14.72
C ALA A 118 -17.42 -0.37 -15.95
N ALA A 119 -18.48 -0.50 -16.73
CA ALA A 119 -18.67 0.29 -17.94
C ALA A 119 -19.24 1.69 -17.61
N THR A 120 -18.57 2.73 -18.11
CA THR A 120 -19.05 4.12 -18.08
C THR A 120 -19.23 4.64 -19.50
N GLU A 121 -19.50 5.94 -19.69
CA GLU A 121 -19.60 6.52 -21.03
C GLU A 121 -18.21 6.61 -21.68
N GLY A 122 -17.96 5.73 -22.66
CA GLY A 122 -16.75 5.76 -23.47
C GLY A 122 -15.53 5.04 -22.89
N THR A 123 -15.63 4.44 -21.69
CA THR A 123 -14.53 3.64 -21.11
C THR A 123 -15.04 2.52 -20.19
N THR A 124 -14.15 1.60 -19.82
CA THR A 124 -14.37 0.56 -18.81
C THR A 124 -13.32 0.69 -17.73
N ILE A 125 -13.75 0.87 -16.48
CA ILE A 125 -12.89 1.04 -15.32
C ILE A 125 -12.77 -0.32 -14.61
N PRO A 126 -11.56 -0.83 -14.38
CA PRO A 126 -11.36 -2.05 -13.61
C PRO A 126 -11.45 -1.74 -12.11
N LEU A 127 -12.63 -1.92 -11.51
CA LEU A 127 -12.81 -1.71 -10.06
C LEU A 127 -12.28 -2.92 -9.28
N LEU A 128 -11.74 -2.65 -8.10
CA LEU A 128 -11.16 -3.66 -7.21
C LEU A 128 -11.89 -3.69 -5.88
N LEU A 129 -12.16 -4.89 -5.38
CA LEU A 129 -12.41 -5.14 -3.96
C LEU A 129 -11.30 -6.01 -3.41
N LYS A 130 -10.71 -5.57 -2.30
CA LYS A 130 -9.79 -6.40 -1.53
C LYS A 130 -10.53 -6.99 -0.33
N PHE A 131 -10.40 -8.30 -0.14
CA PHE A 131 -11.06 -9.05 0.92
C PHE A 131 -10.06 -9.49 1.98
N THR A 132 -10.40 -9.39 3.25
CA THR A 132 -9.65 -10.07 4.33
C THR A 132 -9.64 -11.59 4.09
N PRO A 133 -8.75 -12.37 4.75
CA PRO A 133 -8.76 -13.83 4.63
C PRO A 133 -10.11 -14.46 5.03
N GLY A 134 -10.91 -13.78 5.86
CA GLY A 134 -12.26 -14.17 6.23
C GLY A 134 -13.36 -13.78 5.22
N GLY A 135 -13.01 -13.27 4.04
CA GLY A 135 -13.94 -12.96 2.96
C GLY A 135 -14.79 -11.70 3.18
N LYS A 136 -14.33 -10.76 4.00
CA LYS A 136 -14.98 -9.45 4.20
C LYS A 136 -14.28 -8.38 3.38
N VAL A 137 -15.06 -7.51 2.72
CA VAL A 137 -14.51 -6.38 1.94
C VAL A 137 -13.76 -5.44 2.90
N ASP A 138 -12.49 -5.17 2.63
CA ASP A 138 -11.63 -4.38 3.51
C ASP A 138 -11.08 -3.12 2.84
N GLU A 139 -11.12 -3.06 1.51
CA GLU A 139 -10.60 -1.95 0.71
C GLU A 139 -11.29 -1.93 -0.66
N ILE A 140 -11.44 -0.74 -1.24
CA ILE A 140 -12.09 -0.53 -2.54
C ILE A 140 -11.21 0.40 -3.36
N GLY A 141 -10.96 0.06 -4.61
CA GLY A 141 -10.15 0.88 -5.47
C GLY A 141 -10.42 0.63 -6.94
N GLU A 142 -9.52 1.11 -7.76
CA GLU A 142 -9.45 0.83 -9.18
C GLU A 142 -8.05 0.29 -9.48
N ARG A 143 -7.96 -0.60 -10.48
CA ARG A 143 -6.67 -0.98 -11.02
C ARG A 143 -6.20 0.15 -11.94
N PRO A 144 -5.07 0.79 -11.64
CA PRO A 144 -4.51 1.75 -12.57
C PRO A 144 -4.04 1.04 -13.85
N PRO A 145 -3.90 1.75 -14.99
CA PRO A 145 -3.43 1.17 -16.24
C PRO A 145 -2.11 0.41 -16.06
N GLU A 146 -1.99 -0.78 -16.66
CA GLU A 146 -0.77 -1.58 -16.59
C GLU A 146 0.34 -0.94 -17.43
N GLU A 147 1.39 -0.44 -16.77
CA GLU A 147 2.68 -0.17 -17.40
C GLU A 147 3.61 -1.35 -17.15
N SER A 148 3.93 -2.13 -18.20
CA SER A 148 4.78 -3.31 -18.05
C SER A 148 6.26 -2.95 -18.24
N TYR A 149 7.02 -2.90 -17.15
CA TYR A 149 8.48 -2.85 -17.19
C TYR A 149 9.05 -4.23 -16.86
N THR A 150 9.92 -4.76 -17.72
CA THR A 150 10.75 -5.92 -17.34
C THR A 150 11.98 -5.40 -16.60
N ILE A 151 12.00 -5.57 -15.27
CA ILE A 151 13.05 -5.05 -14.41
C ILE A 151 13.94 -6.23 -13.96
N PRO A 152 15.10 -6.47 -14.59
CA PRO A 152 15.97 -7.59 -14.24
C PRO A 152 16.50 -7.46 -12.82
N HIS A 153 16.91 -8.57 -12.22
CA HIS A 153 17.68 -8.53 -10.99
C HIS A 153 19.07 -7.94 -11.25
N PRO A 154 19.67 -7.25 -10.26
CA PRO A 154 21.01 -6.71 -10.40
C PRO A 154 22.05 -7.83 -10.51
N ILE A 155 23.18 -7.55 -11.17
CA ILE A 155 24.26 -8.52 -11.41
C ILE A 155 24.90 -9.10 -10.14
N TYR A 156 24.74 -8.42 -9.01
CA TYR A 156 25.26 -8.86 -7.71
C TYR A 156 24.26 -9.73 -6.93
N ASN A 157 23.08 -10.00 -7.49
CA ASN A 157 22.11 -10.89 -6.86
C ASN A 157 22.64 -12.32 -6.81
N GLN A 158 22.68 -12.91 -5.61
CA GLN A 158 23.01 -14.32 -5.37
C GLN A 158 21.78 -15.03 -4.78
N PRO A 159 20.79 -15.46 -5.59
CA PRO A 159 19.53 -16.01 -5.07
C PRO A 159 19.72 -17.26 -4.21
N ASP A 160 20.79 -18.04 -4.45
CA ASP A 160 21.12 -19.22 -3.65
C ASP A 160 21.71 -18.88 -2.27
N SER A 161 21.98 -17.62 -1.94
CA SER A 161 22.56 -17.23 -0.65
C SER A 161 21.52 -16.73 0.36
N TYR A 162 20.23 -16.64 -0.01
CA TYR A 162 19.17 -16.18 0.89
C TYR A 162 17.86 -16.93 0.65
N GLN A 163 16.89 -16.69 1.52
CA GLN A 163 15.50 -17.12 1.35
C GLN A 163 14.57 -15.94 1.60
N GLU A 164 13.50 -15.83 0.83
CA GLU A 164 12.43 -14.88 1.07
C GLU A 164 11.25 -15.57 1.73
N ARG A 165 10.60 -14.87 2.67
CA ARG A 165 9.32 -15.29 3.22
C ARG A 165 8.39 -14.10 3.42
N GLU A 166 7.11 -14.35 3.17
CA GLU A 166 6.05 -13.38 3.39
C GLU A 166 5.69 -13.32 4.89
N ILE A 167 5.56 -12.11 5.41
CA ILE A 167 5.06 -11.82 6.75
C ILE A 167 4.03 -10.68 6.68
N VAL A 168 3.35 -10.43 7.80
CA VAL A 168 2.45 -9.28 7.95
C VAL A 168 3.00 -8.38 9.06
N ILE A 169 3.07 -7.08 8.79
CA ILE A 169 3.40 -6.05 9.76
C ILE A 169 2.19 -5.13 10.00
N GLY A 170 2.36 -4.10 10.82
CA GLY A 170 1.33 -3.08 11.06
C GLY A 170 0.41 -3.44 12.21
N ASN A 171 -0.83 -2.97 12.15
CA ASN A 171 -1.85 -3.17 13.19
C ASN A 171 -3.13 -3.79 12.61
N SER A 172 -4.11 -4.10 13.45
CA SER A 172 -5.36 -4.75 13.03
C SER A 172 -6.18 -3.96 12.00
N THR A 173 -6.02 -2.64 11.94
CA THR A 173 -6.75 -1.78 10.99
C THR A 173 -5.99 -1.66 9.67
N TYR A 174 -4.66 -1.63 9.75
CA TYR A 174 -3.73 -1.47 8.64
C TYR A 174 -2.64 -2.55 8.66
N PRO A 175 -2.99 -3.83 8.44
CA PRO A 175 -2.01 -4.88 8.27
C PRO A 175 -1.33 -4.70 6.91
N LEU A 176 0.00 -4.80 6.84
CA LEU A 176 0.75 -4.61 5.60
C LEU A 176 1.49 -5.90 5.23
N PRO A 177 1.33 -6.41 4.00
CA PRO A 177 2.18 -7.48 3.50
C PRO A 177 3.64 -7.05 3.48
N ALA A 178 4.55 -7.96 3.79
CA ALA A 178 5.96 -7.68 3.83
C ALA A 178 6.77 -8.92 3.42
N THR A 179 7.94 -8.68 2.83
CA THR A 179 8.90 -9.72 2.48
C THR A 179 10.11 -9.57 3.39
N LEU A 180 10.41 -10.62 4.14
CA LEU A 180 11.67 -10.76 4.86
C LEU A 180 12.62 -11.61 4.03
N THR A 181 13.70 -11.00 3.54
CA THR A 181 14.79 -11.65 2.84
C THR A 181 15.87 -11.98 3.86
N VAL A 182 16.15 -13.26 4.09
CA VAL A 182 17.08 -13.72 5.15
C VAL A 182 18.25 -14.45 4.49
N PRO A 183 19.50 -14.04 4.72
CA PRO A 183 20.67 -14.78 4.26
C PRO A 183 20.67 -16.21 4.82
N LYS A 184 21.22 -17.16 4.08
CA LYS A 184 21.56 -18.47 4.64
C LYS A 184 22.58 -18.24 5.75
N HIS A 185 22.26 -18.76 6.93
CA HIS A 185 23.08 -18.67 8.14
C HIS A 185 23.09 -20.02 8.84
N GLN A 186 24.02 -20.23 9.77
CA GLN A 186 24.09 -21.50 10.49
C GLN A 186 22.88 -21.65 11.40
N ARG A 187 22.45 -22.90 11.65
CA ARG A 187 21.32 -23.15 12.56
C ARG A 187 21.64 -22.61 13.95
N GLY A 188 20.75 -21.77 14.48
CA GLY A 188 20.93 -21.14 15.79
C GLY A 188 21.70 -19.81 15.75
N GLU A 189 22.30 -19.47 14.62
CA GLU A 189 22.84 -18.14 14.37
C GLU A 189 21.69 -17.15 14.16
N LYS A 190 21.94 -15.89 14.52
CA LYS A 190 21.03 -14.78 14.26
C LYS A 190 21.78 -13.71 13.47
N VAL A 191 21.10 -13.12 12.49
CA VAL A 191 21.69 -12.11 11.61
C VAL A 191 21.11 -10.72 11.87
N PRO A 192 21.88 -9.64 11.64
CA PRO A 192 21.34 -8.29 11.67
C PRO A 192 20.28 -8.12 10.57
N VAL A 193 19.36 -7.17 10.77
CA VAL A 193 18.32 -6.85 9.80
C VAL A 193 18.27 -5.35 9.50
N VAL A 194 18.03 -5.02 8.23
CA VAL A 194 17.73 -3.65 7.79
C VAL A 194 16.27 -3.60 7.35
N VAL A 195 15.48 -2.72 7.97
CA VAL A 195 14.14 -2.36 7.51
C VAL A 195 14.25 -1.25 6.47
N LEU A 196 13.69 -1.46 5.28
CA LEU A 196 13.69 -0.46 4.21
C LEU A 196 12.40 0.37 4.24
N VAL A 197 12.55 1.69 4.33
CA VAL A 197 11.44 2.65 4.37
C VAL A 197 11.40 3.46 3.07
N HIS A 198 10.24 3.42 2.42
CA HIS A 198 9.94 4.08 1.13
C HIS A 198 10.13 5.60 1.13
N GLY A 199 10.10 6.16 -0.08
CA GLY A 199 9.96 7.60 -0.29
C GLY A 199 8.50 8.08 -0.21
N ALA A 200 8.30 9.31 -0.69
CA ALA A 200 6.97 9.91 -0.83
C ALA A 200 6.17 9.21 -1.95
N GLY A 201 4.84 9.23 -1.83
CA GLY A 201 3.93 8.66 -2.82
C GLY A 201 3.43 7.26 -2.47
N ILE A 202 2.87 6.59 -3.47
CA ILE A 202 2.33 5.23 -3.38
C ILE A 202 3.43 4.29 -3.85
N HIS A 203 3.87 3.38 -2.99
CA HIS A 203 4.96 2.46 -3.30
C HIS A 203 4.58 1.06 -2.89
N ASP A 204 4.91 0.12 -3.76
CA ASP A 204 5.00 -1.27 -3.35
C ASP A 204 6.24 -1.50 -2.48
N ARG A 205 6.36 -2.70 -1.92
CA ARG A 205 7.50 -3.08 -1.07
C ARG A 205 8.87 -2.99 -1.77
N ASP A 206 8.89 -3.00 -3.10
CA ASP A 206 10.10 -2.92 -3.92
C ASP A 206 10.48 -1.47 -4.26
N ALA A 207 9.61 -0.52 -3.93
CA ALA A 207 9.59 0.84 -4.46
C ALA A 207 9.71 0.85 -5.98
N THR A 208 8.86 0.06 -6.64
CA THR A 208 8.83 -0.03 -8.10
C THR A 208 8.39 1.31 -8.67
N TYR A 209 9.29 1.92 -9.43
CA TYR A 209 9.05 3.19 -10.09
C TYR A 209 9.72 3.17 -11.45
N LEU A 210 8.91 3.30 -12.51
CA LEU A 210 9.35 3.11 -13.89
C LEU A 210 10.10 1.77 -14.02
N GLY A 211 11.22 1.74 -14.75
CA GLY A 211 12.06 0.56 -14.91
C GLY A 211 12.96 0.22 -13.70
N THR A 212 12.63 0.64 -12.47
CA THR A 212 13.49 0.43 -11.29
C THR A 212 12.75 -0.17 -10.10
N LYS A 213 13.46 -0.95 -9.27
CA LYS A 213 13.00 -1.55 -8.02
C LYS A 213 14.06 -1.37 -6.93
N ILE A 214 14.30 -0.12 -6.54
CA ILE A 214 15.46 0.26 -5.72
C ILE A 214 15.54 -0.48 -4.39
N LEU A 215 14.40 -0.72 -3.71
CA LEU A 215 14.41 -1.41 -2.42
C LEU A 215 14.61 -2.92 -2.60
N ARG A 216 14.06 -3.54 -3.65
CA ARG A 216 14.35 -4.94 -3.99
C ARG A 216 15.84 -5.14 -4.25
N ASP A 217 16.44 -4.25 -5.04
CA ASP A 217 17.83 -4.37 -5.44
C ASP A 217 18.78 -4.22 -4.23
N LEU A 218 18.48 -3.30 -3.31
CA LEU A 218 19.14 -3.22 -2.02
C LEU A 218 18.95 -4.49 -1.18
N ALA A 219 17.74 -5.04 -1.15
CA ALA A 219 17.43 -6.23 -0.36
C ALA A 219 18.26 -7.43 -0.82
N VAL A 220 18.28 -7.72 -2.11
CA VAL A 220 19.04 -8.86 -2.64
C VAL A 220 20.55 -8.66 -2.46
N GLY A 221 21.06 -7.44 -2.62
CA GLY A 221 22.48 -7.13 -2.40
C GLY A 221 22.91 -7.32 -0.94
N LEU A 222 22.15 -6.77 0.01
CA LEU A 222 22.43 -6.89 1.44
C LEU A 222 22.29 -8.33 1.94
N SER A 223 21.25 -9.04 1.50
CA SER A 223 21.05 -10.45 1.86
C SER A 223 22.05 -11.39 1.19
N SER A 224 22.59 -11.02 0.03
CA SER A 224 23.75 -11.72 -0.54
C SER A 224 25.03 -11.54 0.28
N ASN A 225 25.07 -10.56 1.17
CA ASN A 225 26.21 -10.22 2.03
C ASN A 225 25.94 -10.44 3.53
N GLY A 226 25.02 -11.35 3.88
CA GLY A 226 24.81 -11.77 5.27
C GLY A 226 23.93 -10.85 6.11
N ILE A 227 23.19 -9.92 5.49
CA ILE A 227 22.29 -8.99 6.20
C ILE A 227 20.84 -9.28 5.80
N ALA A 228 19.98 -9.58 6.78
CA ALA A 228 18.56 -9.73 6.51
C ALA A 228 17.93 -8.38 6.13
N VAL A 229 16.88 -8.40 5.31
CA VAL A 229 16.20 -7.19 4.88
C VAL A 229 14.70 -7.37 4.96
N LEU A 230 14.01 -6.41 5.57
CA LEU A 230 12.56 -6.35 5.59
C LEU A 230 12.06 -5.22 4.68
N ARG A 231 11.27 -5.59 3.68
CA ARG A 231 10.50 -4.70 2.79
C ARG A 231 9.02 -4.89 3.06
N TYR A 232 8.20 -3.85 2.93
CA TYR A 232 6.77 -3.94 3.21
C TYR A 232 5.94 -3.08 2.26
N GLU A 233 4.70 -3.46 1.95
CA GLU A 233 3.82 -2.61 1.15
C GLU A 233 3.53 -1.31 1.89
N LYS A 234 3.59 -0.17 1.20
CA LYS A 234 3.22 1.08 1.86
C LYS A 234 1.71 1.10 2.14
N ARG A 235 1.31 1.64 3.29
CA ARG A 235 -0.10 1.74 3.69
C ARG A 235 -0.97 2.52 2.69
N THR A 236 -0.39 3.51 2.01
CA THR A 236 -1.07 4.27 0.95
C THR A 236 -1.34 3.46 -0.32
N LEU A 237 -0.63 2.37 -0.55
CA LEU A 237 -0.92 1.41 -1.61
C LEU A 237 -1.93 0.36 -1.13
N GLU A 238 -1.67 -0.23 0.04
CA GLU A 238 -2.47 -1.39 0.47
C GLU A 238 -3.87 -0.98 0.96
N HIS A 239 -4.02 0.19 1.57
CA HIS A 239 -5.24 0.67 2.24
C HIS A 239 -5.64 2.09 1.83
N ALA A 240 -5.60 2.38 0.52
CA ALA A 240 -5.76 3.74 -0.03
C ALA A 240 -7.08 4.43 0.39
N LEU A 241 -8.24 3.76 0.27
CA LEU A 241 -9.53 4.35 0.63
C LEU A 241 -9.63 4.56 2.13
N LYS A 242 -9.27 3.56 2.95
CA LYS A 242 -9.27 3.72 4.41
C LYS A 242 -8.37 4.88 4.86
N MET A 243 -7.22 5.06 4.20
CA MET A 243 -6.34 6.21 4.44
C MET A 243 -6.96 7.55 4.05
N SER A 244 -7.73 7.62 2.96
CA SER A 244 -8.41 8.86 2.55
C SER A 244 -9.50 9.32 3.51
N ALA A 245 -10.01 8.43 4.36
CA ALA A 245 -10.99 8.76 5.41
C ALA A 245 -10.36 9.45 6.63
N GLU A 246 -9.04 9.65 6.64
CA GLU A 246 -8.30 10.24 7.75
C GLU A 246 -7.41 11.40 7.31
N PRO A 247 -7.08 12.32 8.24
CA PRO A 247 -6.05 13.33 7.98
C PRO A 247 -4.71 12.68 7.63
N VAL A 248 -4.11 13.16 6.55
CA VAL A 248 -2.77 12.77 6.11
C VAL A 248 -1.74 13.36 7.06
N THR A 249 -0.93 12.50 7.68
CA THR A 249 0.19 12.90 8.55
C THR A 249 1.40 12.05 8.23
N LEU A 250 2.61 12.60 8.45
CA LEU A 250 3.86 11.81 8.32
C LEU A 250 3.86 10.58 9.23
N ASP A 251 3.17 10.67 10.37
CA ASP A 251 3.07 9.55 11.31
C ASP A 251 2.35 8.35 10.69
N ARG A 252 1.17 8.60 10.13
CA ARG A 252 0.36 7.55 9.51
C ARG A 252 0.92 7.08 8.17
N ASP A 253 1.56 7.98 7.42
CA ASP A 253 2.09 7.67 6.09
C ASP A 253 3.42 6.89 6.15
N THR A 254 4.27 7.18 7.14
CA THR A 254 5.65 6.65 7.17
C THR A 254 6.10 6.22 8.57
N THR A 255 5.95 7.07 9.60
CA THR A 255 6.59 6.82 10.90
C THR A 255 6.12 5.55 11.58
N ASP A 256 4.80 5.38 11.70
CA ASP A 256 4.21 4.30 12.48
C ASP A 256 4.55 2.94 11.85
N ASP A 257 4.48 2.85 10.52
CA ASP A 257 4.75 1.60 9.80
C ASP A 257 6.22 1.22 9.80
N ALA A 258 7.15 2.19 9.78
CA ALA A 258 8.57 1.90 9.98
C ALA A 258 8.84 1.30 11.38
N ILE A 259 8.16 1.80 12.41
CA ILE A 259 8.27 1.27 13.78
C ILE A 259 7.63 -0.11 13.88
N TYR A 260 6.45 -0.32 13.27
CA TYR A 260 5.83 -1.65 13.21
C TYR A 260 6.73 -2.65 12.49
N ALA A 261 7.31 -2.27 11.35
CA ALA A 261 8.24 -3.11 10.62
C ALA A 261 9.46 -3.52 11.47
N ALA A 262 10.08 -2.57 12.17
CA ALA A 262 11.21 -2.86 13.07
C ALA A 262 10.83 -3.79 14.23
N LYS A 263 9.66 -3.57 14.85
CA LYS A 263 9.13 -4.46 15.90
C LYS A 263 8.86 -5.87 15.37
N SER A 264 8.23 -5.97 14.20
CA SER A 264 7.94 -7.25 13.55
C SER A 264 9.23 -7.97 13.19
N ALA A 265 10.24 -7.28 12.66
CA ALA A 265 11.54 -7.86 12.33
C ALA A 265 12.24 -8.44 13.57
N ALA A 266 12.22 -7.73 14.70
CA ALA A 266 12.82 -8.20 15.96
C ALA A 266 12.16 -9.48 16.52
N GLN A 267 10.95 -9.82 16.07
CA GLN A 267 10.21 -11.02 16.48
C GLN A 267 10.43 -12.21 15.53
N GLN A 268 11.16 -12.02 14.43
CA GLN A 268 11.35 -13.05 13.41
C GLN A 268 12.43 -14.06 13.81
N GLU A 269 12.17 -15.33 13.52
CA GLU A 269 13.19 -16.39 13.65
C GLU A 269 14.38 -16.11 12.73
N GLY A 270 15.59 -16.33 13.26
CA GLY A 270 16.86 -16.06 12.55
C GLY A 270 17.33 -14.60 12.59
N ILE A 271 16.53 -13.67 13.14
CA ILE A 271 16.90 -12.26 13.27
C ILE A 271 17.46 -11.97 14.67
N ASP A 272 18.54 -11.18 14.72
CA ASP A 272 19.10 -10.66 15.97
C ASP A 272 18.33 -9.42 16.43
N PRO A 273 17.55 -9.50 17.53
CA PRO A 273 16.74 -8.38 18.01
C PRO A 273 17.58 -7.20 18.51
N ASN A 274 18.88 -7.36 18.76
CA ASN A 274 19.76 -6.26 19.19
C ASN A 274 20.40 -5.51 18.01
N ASN A 275 20.25 -6.02 16.79
CA ASN A 275 20.88 -5.49 15.58
C ASN A 275 19.84 -5.21 14.49
N ILE A 276 18.85 -4.39 14.85
CA ILE A 276 17.85 -3.85 13.94
C ILE A 276 18.28 -2.47 13.46
N PHE A 277 18.36 -2.29 12.15
CA PHE A 277 18.66 -1.02 11.50
C PHE A 277 17.49 -0.57 10.65
N ILE A 278 17.32 0.74 10.49
CA ILE A 278 16.33 1.30 9.56
C ILE A 278 17.05 2.11 8.49
N LEU A 279 16.85 1.76 7.22
CA LEU A 279 17.27 2.55 6.09
C LEU A 279 16.06 3.28 5.52
N GLY A 280 16.11 4.61 5.53
CA GLY A 280 15.11 5.44 4.86
C GLY A 280 15.60 5.88 3.49
N HIS A 281 14.73 5.86 2.48
CA HIS A 281 14.96 6.47 1.18
C HIS A 281 14.14 7.77 1.04
N SER A 282 14.73 8.86 0.55
CA SER A 282 14.02 10.12 0.27
C SER A 282 13.19 10.59 1.48
N GLN A 283 11.85 10.71 1.37
CA GLN A 283 10.97 11.04 2.49
C GLN A 283 11.19 10.13 3.72
N GLY A 284 11.40 8.83 3.53
CA GLY A 284 11.72 7.91 4.62
C GLY A 284 13.01 8.28 5.35
N ALA A 285 14.02 8.75 4.61
CA ALA A 285 15.26 9.26 5.21
C ALA A 285 15.01 10.58 5.97
N GLY A 286 14.27 11.51 5.37
CA GLY A 286 13.90 12.78 6.02
C GLY A 286 13.05 12.60 7.28
N THR A 287 12.26 11.52 7.34
CA THR A 287 11.39 11.18 8.47
C THR A 287 12.14 10.43 9.59
N MET A 288 13.40 10.03 9.37
CA MET A 288 14.18 9.23 10.32
C MET A 288 14.26 9.83 11.73
N PRO A 289 14.51 11.15 11.94
CA PRO A 289 14.54 11.72 13.29
C PRO A 289 13.21 11.51 14.04
N ARG A 290 12.08 11.60 13.33
CA ARG A 290 10.75 11.37 13.90
C ARG A 290 10.52 9.89 14.22
N ILE A 291 10.94 8.98 13.34
CA ILE A 291 10.94 7.53 13.60
C ILE A 291 11.71 7.20 14.87
N LEU A 292 12.96 7.64 14.97
CA LEU A 292 13.81 7.35 16.12
C LEU A 292 13.29 7.99 17.41
N SER A 293 12.69 9.18 17.34
CA SER A 293 12.11 9.85 18.52
C SER A 293 10.88 9.14 19.11
N LYS A 294 10.17 8.35 18.30
CA LYS A 294 8.94 7.65 18.68
C LYS A 294 9.12 6.16 18.89
N ALA A 295 10.18 5.58 18.31
CA ALA A 295 10.54 4.19 18.56
C ALA A 295 10.99 4.01 20.03
N PRO A 296 10.77 2.83 20.64
CA PRO A 296 11.45 2.47 21.88
C PRO A 296 12.96 2.62 21.69
N SER A 297 13.66 3.23 22.64
CA SER A 297 15.09 3.55 22.51
C SER A 297 16.00 2.35 22.27
N SER A 298 15.58 1.15 22.68
CA SER A 298 16.30 -0.10 22.47
C SER A 298 15.95 -0.82 21.15
N LEU A 299 14.93 -0.34 20.41
CA LEU A 299 14.43 -1.05 19.23
C LEU A 299 15.37 -0.95 18.04
N VAL A 300 15.99 0.21 17.83
CA VAL A 300 16.77 0.51 16.62
C VAL A 300 18.22 0.77 17.01
N ARG A 301 19.14 -0.08 16.53
CA ARG A 301 20.57 0.01 16.81
C ARG A 301 21.25 1.14 16.05
N GLY A 302 20.75 1.44 14.85
CA GLY A 302 21.27 2.51 13.99
C GLY A 302 20.33 2.81 12.81
N SER A 303 20.61 3.91 12.12
CA SER A 303 19.84 4.32 10.94
C SER A 303 20.75 4.68 9.77
N ILE A 304 20.23 4.51 8.56
CA ILE A 304 20.90 4.80 7.30
C ILE A 304 20.02 5.75 6.50
N LEU A 305 20.59 6.85 6.02
CA LEU A 305 19.87 7.86 5.24
C LEU A 305 20.27 7.79 3.77
N LEU A 306 19.39 7.26 2.93
CA LEU A 306 19.61 7.16 1.49
C LEU A 306 18.89 8.31 0.78
N ALA A 307 19.66 9.21 0.16
CA ALA A 307 19.16 10.38 -0.57
C ALA A 307 18.13 11.22 0.21
N PRO A 308 18.41 11.65 1.46
CA PRO A 308 17.48 12.47 2.23
C PRO A 308 17.20 13.82 1.55
N PRO A 309 15.99 14.39 1.71
CA PRO A 309 15.69 15.72 1.22
C PRO A 309 16.56 16.75 1.97
N ALA A 310 17.45 17.43 1.24
CA ALA A 310 18.31 18.47 1.79
C ALA A 310 17.68 19.88 1.76
N ARG A 311 16.43 19.99 1.31
CA ARG A 311 15.64 21.21 1.15
C ARG A 311 14.15 20.89 1.29
N PRO A 312 13.23 21.88 1.37
CA PRO A 312 11.80 21.62 1.49
C PRO A 312 11.29 20.64 0.43
N LEU A 313 10.47 19.66 0.86
CA LEU A 313 9.92 18.64 -0.03
C LEU A 313 9.08 19.25 -1.16
N THR A 314 8.44 20.38 -0.90
CA THR A 314 7.66 21.14 -1.89
C THR A 314 8.51 21.61 -3.07
N ASP A 315 9.70 22.16 -2.79
CA ASP A 315 10.64 22.58 -3.83
C ASP A 315 11.18 21.37 -4.60
N ILE A 316 11.46 20.28 -3.89
CA ILE A 316 11.92 19.03 -4.51
C ILE A 316 10.86 18.50 -5.47
N ALA A 317 9.59 18.44 -5.04
CA ALA A 317 8.49 17.93 -5.85
C ALA A 317 8.31 18.71 -7.15
N ILE A 318 8.35 20.06 -7.10
CA ILE A 318 8.26 20.90 -8.30
C ILE A 318 9.41 20.59 -9.26
N ASN A 319 10.64 20.52 -8.76
CA ASN A 319 11.81 20.22 -9.59
C ASN A 319 11.77 18.80 -10.18
N GLN A 320 11.25 17.82 -9.44
CA GLN A 320 11.05 16.46 -9.94
C GLN A 320 10.04 16.43 -11.09
N TYR A 321 8.92 17.16 -10.98
CA TYR A 321 7.91 17.19 -12.04
C TYR A 321 8.46 17.82 -13.31
N GLN A 322 9.23 18.90 -13.15
CA GLN A 322 9.94 19.54 -14.27
C GLN A 322 10.96 18.59 -14.92
N TYR A 323 11.77 17.90 -14.10
CA TYR A 323 12.77 16.96 -14.59
C TYR A 323 12.14 15.77 -15.34
N LEU A 324 11.02 15.26 -14.85
CA LEU A 324 10.27 14.17 -15.46
C LEU A 324 9.46 14.61 -16.70
N GLY A 325 9.51 15.89 -17.07
CA GLY A 325 8.78 16.41 -18.22
C GLY A 325 7.26 16.29 -18.06
N LYS A 326 6.74 16.41 -16.82
CA LYS A 326 5.30 16.37 -16.56
C LYS A 326 4.58 17.55 -17.26
N PRO A 327 3.29 17.38 -17.63
CA PRO A 327 2.52 18.45 -18.25
C PRO A 327 2.57 19.76 -17.45
N GLN A 328 2.63 20.90 -18.15
CA GLN A 328 2.75 22.20 -17.50
C GLN A 328 1.56 22.49 -16.57
N GLU A 329 0.37 22.02 -16.91
CA GLU A 329 -0.83 22.15 -16.08
C GLU A 329 -0.68 21.44 -14.73
N GLU A 330 -0.06 20.25 -14.70
CA GLU A 330 0.23 19.52 -13.45
C GLU A 330 1.28 20.26 -12.61
N ILE A 331 2.33 20.80 -13.25
CA ILE A 331 3.37 21.58 -12.56
C ILE A 331 2.76 22.85 -11.93
N ASP A 332 1.90 23.55 -12.67
CA ASP A 332 1.28 24.79 -12.18
C ASP A 332 0.27 24.52 -11.08
N GLU A 333 -0.46 23.41 -11.17
CA GLU A 333 -1.35 22.96 -10.09
C GLU A 333 -0.57 22.60 -8.83
N LEU A 334 0.55 21.88 -8.96
CA LEU A 334 1.43 21.58 -7.84
C LEU A 334 1.97 22.87 -7.19
N LYS A 335 2.41 23.84 -7.99
CA LYS A 335 2.86 25.15 -7.48
C LYS A 335 1.74 25.89 -6.73
N ARG A 336 0.51 25.87 -7.26
CA ARG A 336 -0.66 26.47 -6.57
C ARG A 336 -0.87 25.80 -5.22
N GLN A 337 -0.86 24.47 -5.16
CA GLN A 337 -1.04 23.73 -3.91
C GLN A 337 0.05 24.03 -2.89
N VAL A 338 1.32 24.07 -3.33
CA VAL A 338 2.46 24.42 -2.48
C VAL A 338 2.33 25.84 -1.91
N ALA A 339 1.81 26.80 -2.66
CA ALA A 339 1.65 28.18 -2.18
C ALA A 339 0.63 28.34 -1.02
N PHE A 340 -0.18 27.31 -0.75
CA PHE A 340 -1.13 27.30 0.36
C PHE A 340 -0.58 26.66 1.65
N ILE A 341 0.65 26.14 1.64
CA ILE A 341 1.32 25.48 2.76
C ILE A 341 2.30 26.45 3.42
#